data_AF-A0A5A7R2H6-F1
#
_entry.id   AF-A0A5A7R2H6-F1
#
_cell.length_a   1.000
_cell.length_b   1.000
_cell.length_c   1.000
_cell.angle_alpha   90.00
_cell.angle_beta   90.00
_cell.angle_gamma   90.00
#
_symmetry.space_group_name_H-M   'P 1'
#
loop_
_entity.id
_entity.type
_entity.pdbx_description
1 polymer ?
#
loop_
_entity_poly.entity_id
_entity_poly.type
_entity_poly.pdbx_seq_one_letter_code
_entity_poly.pdbx_strand_id
1 'polypeptide(L)'
;MDKTDSSIEPTPITRLEGKTKAIVVCWFLGLGALVAWNSMLTIADYYYQLFPRYHPSRVLTLVYQPFALGTMAILAYYEAKIDTRKRNLFGYILFCISTFGLLVIDLATSGKGGIGNYIGICAFVAAFGVADALTQGGLIGDLAFMCPEFLQSFFAGLAASGALTSGLRLITKAAFDKTENGLRKGVILFLAISTFFEFICIFLYAFVFGNLPIVKNFRKKAALEGSKTVSADLAAAGIHTSNGKIVDDPKEARLGNKELLLQNYDYALDLYLIFGLTLSIFPGFLYENTGNHQLGSW
;
A
#
# COMPACT_ATOMS: atom_id res chain seq x y z
N MET A 1 -43.06 21.17 29.19
CA MET A 1 -43.68 20.59 27.98
C MET A 1 -42.85 21.03 26.78
N ASP A 2 -42.28 20.02 26.13
CA ASP A 2 -41.51 19.92 24.88
C ASP A 2 -40.53 21.02 24.42
N LYS A 3 -39.24 20.65 24.49
CA LYS A 3 -38.18 21.03 23.57
C LYS A 3 -38.21 20.06 22.39
N THR A 4 -38.58 20.54 21.21
CA THR A 4 -38.37 19.81 19.96
C THR A 4 -36.95 20.12 19.48
N ASP A 5 -35.99 19.28 19.84
CA ASP A 5 -34.66 19.25 19.21
C ASP A 5 -34.85 18.79 17.75
N SER A 6 -34.93 19.76 16.84
CA SER A 6 -34.83 19.51 15.41
C SER A 6 -33.46 18.90 15.13
N SER A 7 -33.47 17.65 14.65
CA SER A 7 -32.33 16.98 14.04
C SER A 7 -31.72 17.89 12.97
N ILE A 8 -30.59 18.52 13.28
CA ILE A 8 -29.78 19.24 12.31
C ILE A 8 -29.17 18.18 11.39
N GLU A 9 -29.86 17.85 10.30
CA GLU A 9 -29.18 17.30 9.14
C GLU A 9 -28.12 18.32 8.69
N PRO A 10 -26.83 17.94 8.63
CA PRO A 10 -25.82 18.86 8.16
C PRO A 10 -26.09 19.20 6.70
N THR A 11 -26.22 20.50 6.42
CA THR A 11 -26.36 21.07 5.08
C THR A 11 -25.39 20.45 4.06
N PRO A 12 -25.79 20.28 2.78
CA PRO A 12 -24.96 19.62 1.76
C PRO A 12 -23.56 20.25 1.57
N ILE A 13 -23.40 21.54 1.90
CA ILE A 13 -22.12 22.27 1.84
C ILE A 13 -21.09 21.69 2.84
N THR A 14 -21.53 21.32 4.04
CA THR A 14 -20.68 20.74 5.09
C THR A 14 -20.23 19.31 4.76
N ARG A 15 -20.96 18.61 3.86
CA ARG A 15 -20.59 17.26 3.36
C ARG A 15 -19.42 17.27 2.37
N LEU A 16 -19.14 18.39 1.69
CA LEU A 16 -18.09 18.47 0.66
C LEU A 16 -16.78 19.12 1.15
N GLU A 17 -16.76 19.72 2.34
CA GLU A 17 -15.57 20.37 2.87
C GLU A 17 -14.40 19.38 3.03
N GLY A 18 -13.33 19.64 2.28
CA GLY A 18 -12.14 18.79 2.28
C GLY A 18 -12.19 17.60 1.33
N LYS A 19 -13.24 17.42 0.50
CA LYS A 19 -13.30 16.34 -0.51
C LYS A 19 -12.08 16.35 -1.44
N THR A 20 -11.74 17.50 -2.02
CA THR A 20 -10.55 17.63 -2.89
C THR A 20 -9.25 17.31 -2.15
N LYS A 21 -9.13 17.74 -0.88
CA LYS A 21 -7.96 17.42 -0.04
C LYS A 21 -7.87 15.92 0.21
N ALA A 22 -9.01 15.27 0.52
CA ALA A 22 -9.08 13.82 0.73
C ALA A 22 -8.69 13.06 -0.54
N ILE A 23 -9.15 13.48 -1.72
CA ILE A 23 -8.76 12.90 -3.02
C ILE A 23 -7.24 12.96 -3.18
N VAL A 24 -6.63 14.14 -3.02
CA VAL A 24 -5.17 14.29 -3.15
C VAL A 24 -4.42 13.41 -2.15
N VAL A 25 -4.88 13.35 -0.90
CA VAL A 25 -4.28 12.48 0.12
C VAL A 25 -4.39 11.01 -0.26
N CYS A 26 -5.57 10.54 -0.72
CA CYS A 26 -5.76 9.17 -1.18
C CYS A 26 -4.82 8.82 -2.33
N TRP A 27 -4.58 9.75 -3.26
CA TRP A 27 -3.62 9.56 -4.33
C TRP A 27 -2.19 9.34 -3.81
N PHE A 28 -1.71 10.17 -2.88
CA PHE A 28 -0.39 9.99 -2.28
C PHE A 28 -0.28 8.69 -1.49
N LEU A 29 -1.32 8.34 -0.72
CA LEU A 29 -1.38 7.08 0.03
C LEU A 29 -1.32 5.87 -0.92
N GLY A 30 -2.03 5.94 -2.06
CA GLY A 30 -1.96 4.92 -3.11
C GLY A 30 -0.58 4.82 -3.74
N LEU A 31 0.07 5.95 -4.03
CA LEU A 31 1.44 5.98 -4.54
C LEU A 31 2.41 5.30 -3.55
N GLY A 32 2.34 5.66 -2.27
CA GLY A 32 3.15 5.06 -1.21
C GLY A 32 2.95 3.56 -1.06
N ALA A 33 1.71 3.07 -1.22
CA ALA A 33 1.42 1.65 -1.04
C ALA A 33 2.17 0.72 -2.03
N LEU A 34 2.74 1.24 -3.13
CA LEU A 34 3.41 0.42 -4.15
C LEU A 34 4.76 0.98 -4.62
N VAL A 35 5.13 2.21 -4.29
CA VAL A 35 6.40 2.82 -4.72
C VAL A 35 7.62 2.06 -4.19
N ALA A 36 7.57 1.54 -2.96
CA ALA A 36 8.64 0.73 -2.38
C ALA A 36 8.88 -0.56 -3.17
N TRP A 37 7.81 -1.32 -3.44
CA TRP A 37 7.89 -2.56 -4.21
C TRP A 37 8.31 -2.31 -5.66
N ASN A 38 7.71 -1.32 -6.32
CA ASN A 38 8.06 -0.98 -7.70
C ASN A 38 9.51 -0.49 -7.82
N SER A 39 10.01 0.27 -6.84
CA SER A 39 11.40 0.69 -6.81
C SER A 39 12.33 -0.51 -6.71
N MET A 40 12.01 -1.47 -5.82
CA MET A 40 12.77 -2.70 -5.65
C MET A 40 12.87 -3.53 -6.93
N LEU A 41 11.76 -3.68 -7.66
CA LEU A 41 11.74 -4.41 -8.93
C LEU A 41 12.52 -3.68 -10.03
N THR A 42 12.42 -2.35 -10.06
CA THR A 42 13.08 -1.51 -11.08
C THR A 42 14.60 -1.52 -10.97
N ILE A 43 15.14 -1.71 -9.76
CA ILE A 43 16.58 -1.81 -9.49
C ILE A 43 17.08 -3.27 -9.48
N ALA A 44 16.29 -4.23 -9.98
CA ALA A 44 16.65 -5.65 -9.93
C ALA A 44 17.97 -5.97 -10.65
N ASP A 45 18.31 -5.23 -11.71
CA ASP A 45 19.57 -5.37 -12.44
C ASP A 45 20.79 -5.11 -11.56
N TYR A 46 20.70 -4.18 -10.59
CA TYR A 46 21.73 -3.98 -9.58
C TYR A 46 21.90 -5.22 -8.71
N TYR A 47 20.80 -5.84 -8.27
CA TYR A 47 20.87 -7.07 -7.49
C TYR A 47 21.40 -8.24 -8.31
N TYR A 48 21.13 -8.32 -9.62
CA TYR A 48 21.74 -9.34 -10.49
C TYR A 48 23.25 -9.18 -10.61
N GLN A 49 23.77 -7.94 -10.65
CA GLN A 49 25.22 -7.70 -10.61
C GLN A 49 25.83 -8.12 -9.26
N LEU A 50 25.10 -7.89 -8.18
CA LEU A 50 25.57 -8.16 -6.82
C LEU A 50 25.46 -9.64 -6.41
N PHE A 51 24.45 -10.33 -6.92
CA PHE A 51 24.05 -11.69 -6.54
C PHE A 51 23.74 -12.56 -7.78
N PRO A 52 24.70 -12.75 -8.70
CA PRO A 52 24.46 -13.39 -10.00
C PRO A 52 23.96 -14.85 -9.89
N ARG A 53 24.29 -15.55 -8.78
CA ARG A 53 23.92 -16.95 -8.56
C ARG A 53 22.52 -17.16 -7.99
N TYR A 54 21.80 -16.10 -7.60
CA TYR A 54 20.57 -16.22 -6.80
C TYR A 54 19.29 -15.84 -7.55
N HIS A 55 19.37 -15.44 -8.83
CA HIS A 55 18.23 -14.92 -9.61
C HIS A 55 17.30 -13.98 -8.79
N PRO A 56 17.79 -12.81 -8.34
CA PRO A 56 17.12 -11.98 -7.33
C PRO A 56 15.66 -11.65 -7.64
N SER A 57 15.29 -11.29 -8.87
CA SER A 57 13.89 -10.98 -9.20
C SER A 57 12.92 -12.11 -8.85
N ARG A 58 13.34 -13.37 -9.02
CA ARG A 58 12.52 -14.55 -8.70
C ARG A 58 12.38 -14.74 -7.21
N VAL A 59 13.53 -14.81 -6.52
CA VAL A 59 13.56 -15.07 -5.08
C VAL A 59 12.86 -13.96 -4.32
N LEU A 60 13.10 -12.70 -4.65
CA LEU A 60 12.48 -11.57 -3.97
C LEU A 60 10.96 -11.58 -4.13
N THR A 61 10.44 -11.89 -5.33
CA THR A 61 8.98 -12.02 -5.52
C THR A 61 8.42 -13.23 -4.78
N LEU A 62 9.12 -14.37 -4.80
CA LEU A 62 8.73 -15.57 -4.05
C LEU A 62 8.80 -15.37 -2.53
N VAL A 63 9.57 -14.41 -2.04
CA VAL A 63 9.58 -14.00 -0.64
C VAL A 63 8.46 -13.01 -0.36
N TYR A 64 8.23 -12.03 -1.24
CA TYR A 64 7.17 -11.03 -1.08
C TYR A 64 5.77 -11.66 -1.02
N GLN A 65 5.45 -12.48 -2.02
CA GLN A 65 4.07 -12.93 -2.28
C GLN A 65 3.46 -13.76 -1.14
N PRO A 66 4.15 -14.76 -0.54
CA PRO A 66 3.59 -15.54 0.55
C PRO A 66 3.32 -14.70 1.80
N PHE A 67 4.19 -13.73 2.11
CA PHE A 67 3.99 -12.84 3.24
C PHE A 67 2.83 -11.87 2.98
N ALA A 68 2.69 -11.36 1.76
CA ALA A 68 1.54 -10.55 1.38
C ALA A 68 0.22 -11.35 1.47
N LEU A 69 0.13 -12.50 0.82
CA LEU A 69 -1.06 -13.34 0.81
C LEU A 69 -1.41 -13.89 2.19
N GLY A 70 -0.41 -14.39 2.93
CA GLY A 70 -0.61 -14.94 4.26
C GLY A 70 -1.09 -13.87 5.25
N THR A 71 -0.45 -12.69 5.23
CA THR A 71 -0.87 -11.56 6.06
C THR A 71 -2.27 -11.09 5.67
N MET A 72 -2.57 -10.97 4.38
CA MET A 72 -3.90 -10.58 3.90
C MET A 72 -4.99 -11.57 4.34
N ALA A 73 -4.73 -12.88 4.25
CA ALA A 73 -5.67 -13.92 4.68
C ALA A 73 -5.94 -13.87 6.19
N ILE A 74 -4.88 -13.68 7.00
CA ILE A 74 -5.00 -13.51 8.45
C ILE A 74 -5.85 -12.27 8.76
N LEU A 75 -5.54 -11.15 8.11
CA LEU A 75 -6.26 -9.89 8.32
C LEU A 75 -7.72 -9.98 7.88
N ALA A 76 -8.03 -10.64 6.76
CA ALA A 76 -9.40 -10.87 6.29
C ALA A 76 -10.21 -11.79 7.24
N TYR A 77 -9.54 -12.73 7.92
CA TYR A 77 -10.19 -13.59 8.92
C TYR A 77 -10.43 -12.87 10.26
N TYR A 78 -9.48 -12.06 10.71
CA TYR A 78 -9.53 -11.37 12.01
C TYR A 78 -9.98 -9.90 11.93
N GLU A 79 -10.39 -9.42 10.76
CA GLU A 79 -10.61 -8.01 10.42
C GLU A 79 -11.42 -7.25 11.47
N ALA A 80 -12.51 -7.83 11.95
CA ALA A 80 -13.42 -7.20 12.91
C ALA A 80 -12.79 -6.91 14.30
N LYS A 81 -11.58 -7.39 14.56
CA LYS A 81 -10.85 -7.19 15.83
C LYS A 81 -9.72 -6.18 15.73
N ILE A 82 -9.29 -5.82 14.52
CA ILE A 82 -8.10 -4.97 14.32
C ILE A 82 -8.54 -3.58 13.86
N ASP A 83 -7.99 -2.56 14.51
CA ASP A 83 -8.30 -1.18 14.18
C ASP A 83 -7.57 -0.75 12.90
N THR A 84 -8.31 -0.18 11.94
CA THR A 84 -7.82 0.17 10.62
C THR A 84 -6.70 1.21 10.69
N ARG A 85 -6.78 2.16 11.62
CA ARG A 85 -5.73 3.16 11.82
C ARG A 85 -4.39 2.53 12.15
N LYS A 86 -4.39 1.61 13.13
CA LYS A 86 -3.17 0.95 13.62
C LYS A 86 -2.56 0.10 12.52
N ARG A 87 -3.41 -0.63 11.78
CA ARG A 87 -3.03 -1.45 10.63
C ARG A 87 -2.31 -0.62 9.56
N ASN A 88 -2.93 0.45 9.08
CA ASN A 88 -2.39 1.27 8.00
C ASN A 88 -1.13 2.04 8.43
N LEU A 89 -1.11 2.61 9.63
CA LEU A 89 0.05 3.33 10.13
C LEU A 89 1.24 2.39 10.34
N PHE A 90 1.01 1.20 10.89
CA PHE A 90 2.05 0.18 11.04
C PHE A 90 2.58 -0.26 9.67
N GLY A 91 1.71 -0.45 8.67
CA GLY A 91 2.12 -0.78 7.31
C GLY A 91 3.03 0.28 6.69
N TYR A 92 2.66 1.57 6.72
CA TYR A 92 3.51 2.64 6.17
C TYR A 92 4.82 2.83 6.94
N ILE A 93 4.80 2.69 8.27
CA ILE A 93 6.04 2.69 9.08
C ILE A 93 6.94 1.53 8.66
N LEU A 94 6.38 0.34 8.45
CA LEU A 94 7.13 -0.83 8.04
C LEU A 94 7.72 -0.66 6.63
N PHE A 95 6.98 -0.07 5.68
CA PHE A 95 7.52 0.32 4.38
C PHE A 95 8.68 1.30 4.51
N CYS A 96 8.52 2.38 5.29
CA CYS A 96 9.55 3.39 5.51
C CYS A 96 10.82 2.82 6.15
N ILE A 97 10.69 2.01 7.20
CA ILE A 97 11.84 1.38 7.87
C ILE A 97 12.52 0.38 6.95
N SER A 98 11.75 -0.40 6.18
CA SER A 98 12.31 -1.44 5.31
C SER A 98 13.02 -0.85 4.09
N THR A 99 12.45 0.19 3.46
CA THR A 99 13.11 0.95 2.37
C THR A 99 14.37 1.65 2.86
N PHE A 100 14.31 2.31 4.03
CA PHE A 100 15.48 2.90 4.65
C PHE A 100 16.54 1.84 5.02
N GLY A 101 16.11 0.68 5.50
CA GLY A 101 16.97 -0.45 5.82
C GLY A 101 17.73 -0.98 4.61
N LEU A 102 17.08 -1.07 3.45
CA LEU A 102 17.75 -1.42 2.19
C LEU A 102 18.82 -0.38 1.81
N LEU A 103 18.51 0.90 1.98
CA LEU A 103 19.47 1.99 1.74
C LEU A 103 20.67 1.87 2.69
N VAL A 104 20.43 1.59 3.97
CA VAL A 104 21.49 1.38 4.98
C VAL A 104 22.34 0.16 4.64
N ILE A 105 21.75 -0.96 4.19
CA ILE A 105 22.51 -2.14 3.74
C ILE A 105 23.44 -1.76 2.58
N ASP A 106 22.94 -1.07 1.55
CA ASP A 106 23.78 -0.65 0.42
C ASP A 106 24.95 0.22 0.89
N LEU A 107 24.67 1.23 1.72
CA LEU A 107 25.66 2.18 2.19
C LEU A 107 26.70 1.52 3.12
N ALA A 108 26.26 0.74 4.11
CA ALA A 108 27.11 0.09 5.09
C ALA A 108 28.01 -1.00 4.47
N THR A 109 27.52 -1.67 3.43
CA THR A 109 28.28 -2.72 2.75
C THR A 109 29.12 -2.16 1.60
N SER A 110 29.02 -0.87 1.30
CA SER A 110 29.58 -0.24 0.10
C SER A 110 29.16 -0.96 -1.18
N GLY A 111 27.93 -1.49 -1.20
CA GLY A 111 27.41 -2.28 -2.32
C GLY A 111 28.21 -3.58 -2.54
N LYS A 112 28.75 -4.18 -1.47
CA LYS A 112 29.39 -5.50 -1.54
C LYS A 112 28.33 -6.60 -1.47
N GLY A 113 28.50 -7.61 -2.31
CA GLY A 113 27.66 -8.80 -2.26
C GLY A 113 27.94 -9.64 -1.03
N GLY A 114 27.30 -10.80 -0.95
CA GLY A 114 27.46 -11.74 0.15
C GLY A 114 26.13 -12.29 0.65
N ILE A 115 26.17 -13.53 1.14
CA ILE A 115 24.97 -14.25 1.59
C ILE A 115 24.23 -13.48 2.70
N GLY A 116 24.96 -12.87 3.64
CA GLY A 116 24.35 -12.11 4.75
C GLY A 116 23.57 -10.89 4.27
N ASN A 117 24.14 -10.12 3.33
CA ASN A 117 23.47 -8.95 2.76
C ASN A 117 22.24 -9.36 1.96
N TYR A 118 22.33 -10.46 1.22
CA TYR A 118 21.20 -11.02 0.49
C TYR A 118 20.06 -11.47 1.41
N ILE A 119 20.37 -12.17 2.51
CA ILE A 119 19.39 -12.55 3.53
C ILE A 119 18.73 -11.30 4.14
N GLY A 120 19.51 -10.25 4.43
CA GLY A 120 18.98 -8.98 4.92
C GLY A 120 18.01 -8.33 3.93
N ILE A 121 18.33 -8.33 2.65
CA ILE A 121 17.43 -7.85 1.58
C ILE A 121 16.14 -8.69 1.54
N CYS A 122 16.24 -10.02 1.57
CA CYS A 122 15.07 -10.89 1.62
C CYS A 122 14.18 -10.63 2.85
N ALA A 123 14.78 -10.36 4.01
CA ALA A 123 14.02 -10.02 5.21
C ALA A 123 13.22 -8.71 5.04
N PHE A 124 13.82 -7.68 4.43
CA PHE A 124 13.08 -6.43 4.12
C PHE A 124 12.01 -6.63 3.05
N VAL A 125 12.23 -7.51 2.09
CA VAL A 125 11.20 -7.86 1.09
C VAL A 125 10.03 -8.63 1.70
N ALA A 126 10.29 -9.53 2.65
CA ALA A 126 9.22 -10.15 3.43
C ALA A 126 8.43 -9.09 4.21
N ALA A 127 9.13 -8.11 4.80
CA ALA A 127 8.49 -6.98 5.47
C ALA A 127 7.67 -6.10 4.52
N PHE A 128 8.09 -5.90 3.26
CA PHE A 128 7.27 -5.27 2.24
C PHE A 128 5.97 -6.04 1.97
N GLY A 129 6.02 -7.37 1.86
CA GLY A 129 4.80 -8.16 1.69
C GLY A 129 3.82 -7.98 2.85
N VAL A 130 4.32 -7.99 4.09
CA VAL A 130 3.50 -7.71 5.29
C VAL A 130 2.94 -6.29 5.25
N ALA A 131 3.77 -5.29 4.96
CA ALA A 131 3.39 -3.89 4.89
C ALA A 131 2.31 -3.64 3.84
N ASP A 132 2.43 -4.26 2.67
CA ASP A 132 1.48 -4.18 1.56
C ASP A 132 0.11 -4.72 1.95
N ALA A 133 0.07 -5.90 2.57
CA ALA A 133 -1.18 -6.48 3.04
C ALA A 133 -1.84 -5.62 4.12
N LEU A 134 -1.04 -4.97 4.98
CA LEU A 134 -1.54 -4.05 5.99
C LEU A 134 -2.17 -2.80 5.35
N THR A 135 -1.44 -2.11 4.46
CA THR A 135 -1.89 -0.83 3.87
C THR A 135 -2.96 -1.02 2.81
N GLN A 136 -2.75 -1.86 1.79
CA GLN A 136 -3.70 -2.00 0.69
C GLN A 136 -5.03 -2.55 1.19
N GLY A 137 -5.00 -3.66 1.92
CA GLY A 137 -6.23 -4.26 2.42
C GLY A 137 -6.93 -3.38 3.47
N GLY A 138 -6.18 -2.57 4.24
CA GLY A 138 -6.75 -1.68 5.24
C GLY A 138 -7.36 -0.42 4.63
N LEU A 139 -6.68 0.22 3.67
CA LEU A 139 -7.17 1.41 2.99
C LEU A 139 -8.28 1.11 2.00
N ILE A 140 -8.18 0.05 1.19
CA ILE A 140 -9.26 -0.33 0.27
C ILE A 140 -10.54 -0.60 1.06
N GLY A 141 -10.44 -1.31 2.19
CA GLY A 141 -11.56 -1.54 3.10
C GLY A 141 -12.14 -0.24 3.67
N ASP A 142 -11.30 0.67 4.19
CA ASP A 142 -11.75 1.96 4.76
C ASP A 142 -12.43 2.84 3.69
N LEU A 143 -11.81 2.95 2.51
CA LEU A 143 -12.27 3.81 1.42
C LEU A 143 -13.54 3.29 0.74
N ALA A 144 -13.78 1.98 0.73
CA ALA A 144 -14.98 1.37 0.16
C ALA A 144 -16.28 1.83 0.86
N PHE A 145 -16.21 2.19 2.15
CA PHE A 145 -17.34 2.75 2.91
C PHE A 145 -17.50 4.28 2.76
N MET A 146 -16.63 4.92 1.98
CA MET A 146 -16.64 6.37 1.76
C MET A 146 -17.19 6.71 0.36
N CYS A 147 -16.47 7.54 -0.39
CA CYS A 147 -16.83 7.95 -1.75
C CYS A 147 -16.02 7.16 -2.79
N PRO A 148 -16.62 6.76 -3.92
CA PRO A 148 -15.91 6.03 -4.98
C PRO A 148 -14.71 6.81 -5.53
N GLU A 149 -14.75 8.14 -5.52
CA GLU A 149 -13.64 8.98 -5.98
C GLU A 149 -12.39 8.85 -5.11
N PHE A 150 -12.54 8.53 -3.82
CA PHE A 150 -11.39 8.31 -2.94
C PHE A 150 -10.69 7.00 -3.29
N LEU A 151 -11.48 5.94 -3.49
CA LEU A 151 -10.99 4.64 -3.90
C LEU A 151 -10.34 4.72 -5.29
N GLN A 152 -10.99 5.37 -6.25
CA GLN A 152 -10.44 5.60 -7.59
C GLN A 152 -9.14 6.39 -7.54
N SER A 153 -9.06 7.43 -6.70
CA SER A 153 -7.85 8.23 -6.53
C SER A 153 -6.71 7.44 -5.91
N PHE A 154 -7.01 6.56 -4.94
CA PHE A 154 -6.04 5.62 -4.37
C PHE A 154 -5.47 4.67 -5.43
N PHE A 155 -6.33 4.04 -6.25
CA PHE A 155 -5.87 3.19 -7.36
C PHE A 155 -5.10 3.95 -8.43
N ALA A 156 -5.46 5.22 -8.70
CA ALA A 156 -4.68 6.08 -9.59
C ALA A 156 -3.28 6.37 -9.02
N GLY A 157 -3.16 6.51 -7.70
CA GLY A 157 -1.87 6.59 -7.00
C GLY A 157 -1.03 5.33 -7.16
N LEU A 158 -1.64 4.15 -6.96
CA LEU A 158 -0.99 2.85 -7.18
C LEU A 158 -0.42 2.75 -8.61
N ALA A 159 -1.21 3.09 -9.62
CA ALA A 159 -0.76 3.09 -11.01
C ALA A 159 0.37 4.12 -11.27
N ALA A 160 0.25 5.32 -10.69
CA ALA A 160 1.25 6.38 -10.82
C ALA A 160 2.61 5.98 -10.23
N SER A 161 2.66 5.09 -9.23
CA SER A 161 3.92 4.60 -8.67
C SER A 161 4.77 3.86 -9.71
N GLY A 162 4.16 3.04 -10.58
CA GLY A 162 4.87 2.34 -11.65
C GLY A 162 5.36 3.29 -12.75
N ALA A 163 4.57 4.31 -13.10
CA ALA A 163 4.98 5.36 -14.01
C ALA A 163 6.15 6.18 -13.43
N LEU A 164 6.10 6.51 -12.13
CA LEU A 164 7.16 7.22 -11.42
C LEU A 164 8.47 6.41 -11.45
N THR A 165 8.44 5.13 -11.07
CA THR A 165 9.66 4.31 -11.05
C THR A 165 10.22 4.08 -12.45
N SER A 166 9.37 3.94 -13.47
CA SER A 166 9.79 3.85 -14.87
C SER A 166 10.44 5.16 -15.35
N GLY A 167 9.86 6.31 -15.02
CA GLY A 167 10.45 7.62 -15.32
C GLY A 167 11.79 7.82 -14.61
N LEU A 168 11.87 7.48 -13.33
CA LEU A 168 13.13 7.48 -12.58
C LEU A 168 14.18 6.56 -13.20
N ARG A 169 13.77 5.42 -13.77
CA ARG A 169 14.68 4.49 -14.44
C ARG A 169 15.31 5.12 -15.68
N LEU A 170 14.50 5.78 -16.50
CA LEU A 170 14.99 6.49 -17.69
C LEU A 170 15.93 7.65 -17.30
N ILE A 171 15.56 8.43 -16.27
CA ILE A 171 16.37 9.55 -15.79
C ILE A 171 17.70 9.07 -15.24
N THR A 172 17.68 8.07 -14.35
CA THR A 172 18.91 7.51 -13.76
C THR A 172 19.81 6.90 -14.82
N LYS A 173 19.23 6.19 -15.79
CA LYS A 173 20.00 5.66 -16.91
C LYS A 173 20.64 6.79 -17.71
N ALA A 174 19.88 7.79 -18.14
CA ALA A 174 20.42 8.92 -18.90
C ALA A 174 21.49 9.73 -18.13
N ALA A 175 21.30 9.92 -16.83
CA ALA A 175 22.19 10.70 -15.98
C ALA A 175 23.46 9.94 -15.57
N PHE A 176 23.38 8.62 -15.36
CA PHE A 176 24.45 7.84 -14.75
C PHE A 176 25.12 6.81 -15.67
N ASP A 177 24.66 6.61 -16.92
CA ASP A 177 25.23 5.60 -17.86
C ASP A 177 26.74 5.71 -18.03
N LYS A 178 27.26 6.96 -18.00
CA LYS A 178 28.68 7.27 -18.23
C LYS A 178 29.48 7.46 -16.93
N THR A 179 28.87 7.23 -15.77
CA THR A 179 29.52 7.45 -14.47
C THR A 179 29.97 6.13 -13.84
N GLU A 180 31.15 6.13 -13.22
CA GLU A 180 31.57 5.00 -12.38
C GLU A 180 30.54 4.77 -11.27
N ASN A 181 30.15 3.50 -11.10
CA ASN A 181 29.10 3.06 -10.17
C ASN A 181 27.72 3.72 -10.41
N GLY A 182 27.42 4.10 -11.66
CA GLY A 182 26.17 4.77 -12.01
C GLY A 182 24.91 4.02 -11.58
N LEU A 183 24.92 2.69 -11.69
CA LEU A 183 23.79 1.85 -11.26
C LEU A 183 23.54 1.93 -9.75
N ARG A 184 24.60 1.93 -8.94
CA ARG A 184 24.51 2.07 -7.49
C ARG A 184 24.01 3.46 -7.08
N LYS A 185 24.46 4.52 -7.76
CA LYS A 185 23.94 5.89 -7.56
C LYS A 185 22.45 5.96 -7.88
N GLY A 186 22.02 5.27 -8.95
CA GLY A 186 20.62 5.07 -9.27
C GLY A 186 19.86 4.41 -8.12
N VAL A 187 20.33 3.27 -7.62
CA VAL A 187 19.73 2.54 -6.49
C VAL A 187 19.56 3.42 -5.25
N ILE A 188 20.62 4.14 -4.86
CA ILE A 188 20.57 5.07 -3.72
C ILE A 188 19.50 6.14 -3.94
N LEU A 189 19.40 6.71 -5.15
CA LEU A 189 18.38 7.70 -5.48
C LEU A 189 16.96 7.10 -5.41
N PHE A 190 16.75 5.92 -5.99
CA PHE A 190 15.46 5.21 -5.96
C PHE A 190 15.00 4.93 -4.53
N LEU A 191 15.88 4.34 -3.70
CA LEU A 191 15.56 4.00 -2.33
C LEU A 191 15.33 5.26 -1.48
N ALA A 192 16.10 6.34 -1.70
CA ALA A 192 15.91 7.61 -1.01
C ALA A 192 14.56 8.26 -1.36
N ILE A 193 14.21 8.32 -2.65
CA ILE A 193 12.92 8.86 -3.11
C ILE A 193 11.77 8.03 -2.54
N SER A 194 11.86 6.71 -2.63
CA SER A 194 10.84 5.82 -2.06
C SER A 194 10.67 6.04 -0.56
N THR A 195 11.77 6.05 0.21
CA THR A 195 11.73 6.30 1.66
C THR A 195 11.06 7.65 1.99
N PHE A 196 11.35 8.69 1.20
CA PHE A 196 10.73 10.01 1.37
C PHE A 196 9.22 9.99 1.13
N PHE A 197 8.76 9.30 0.08
CA PHE A 197 7.32 9.13 -0.16
C PHE A 197 6.63 8.32 0.94
N GLU A 198 7.27 7.27 1.46
CA GLU A 198 6.72 6.52 2.60
C GLU A 198 6.59 7.40 3.85
N PHE A 199 7.60 8.21 4.14
CA PHE A 199 7.55 9.15 5.25
C PHE A 199 6.41 10.17 5.10
N ILE A 200 6.19 10.69 3.89
CA ILE A 200 5.04 11.53 3.58
C ILE A 200 3.73 10.78 3.84
N CYS A 201 3.62 9.52 3.43
CA CYS A 201 2.41 8.72 3.65
C CYS A 201 2.10 8.52 5.14
N ILE A 202 3.12 8.28 5.97
CA ILE A 202 2.97 8.24 7.44
C ILE A 202 2.38 9.55 7.95
N PHE A 203 2.95 10.68 7.54
CA PHE A 203 2.49 12.01 7.98
C PHE A 203 1.05 12.29 7.52
N LEU A 204 0.77 12.07 6.23
CA LEU A 204 -0.55 12.29 5.64
C LEU A 204 -1.60 11.41 6.31
N TYR A 205 -1.32 10.13 6.54
CA TYR A 205 -2.27 9.23 7.19
C TYR A 205 -2.48 9.58 8.67
N ALA A 206 -1.39 9.81 9.41
CA ALA A 206 -1.44 10.01 10.86
C ALA A 206 -2.11 11.34 11.25
N PHE A 207 -1.85 12.41 10.50
CA PHE A 207 -2.21 13.78 10.88
C PHE A 207 -3.22 14.46 9.96
N VAL A 208 -3.28 14.11 8.68
CA VAL A 208 -4.14 14.81 7.71
C VAL A 208 -5.43 14.04 7.45
N PHE A 209 -5.32 12.80 6.98
CA PHE A 209 -6.44 12.02 6.44
C PHE A 209 -7.60 11.87 7.44
N GLY A 210 -7.30 11.38 8.65
CA GLY A 210 -8.32 11.20 9.70
C GLY A 210 -8.88 12.51 10.26
N ASN A 211 -8.22 13.64 10.01
CA ASN A 211 -8.66 14.95 10.49
C ASN A 211 -9.57 15.70 9.50
N LEU A 212 -9.75 15.20 8.28
CA LEU A 212 -10.63 15.82 7.29
C LEU A 212 -12.11 15.67 7.69
N PRO A 213 -12.93 16.74 7.64
CA PRO A 213 -14.33 16.70 8.04
C PRO A 213 -15.14 15.61 7.33
N ILE A 214 -14.95 15.46 6.02
CA ILE A 214 -15.59 14.40 5.22
C ILE A 214 -15.25 13.00 5.73
N VAL A 215 -13.97 12.73 6.03
CA VAL A 215 -13.50 11.43 6.54
C VAL A 215 -14.05 11.17 7.94
N LYS A 216 -14.07 12.19 8.82
CA LYS A 216 -14.68 12.09 10.16
C LYS A 216 -16.16 11.72 10.07
N ASN A 217 -16.90 12.33 9.15
CA ASN A 217 -18.32 12.06 8.95
C ASN A 217 -18.58 10.62 8.50
N PHE A 218 -17.80 10.11 7.54
CA PHE A 218 -17.92 8.72 7.09
C PHE A 218 -17.56 7.73 8.18
N ARG A 219 -16.47 7.98 8.93
CA ARG A 219 -16.07 7.10 10.05
C ARG A 219 -17.08 7.10 11.19
N LYS A 220 -17.71 8.25 11.47
CA LYS A 220 -18.81 8.34 12.44
C LYS A 220 -20.03 7.54 11.96
N LYS A 221 -20.38 7.64 10.67
CA LYS A 221 -21.46 6.84 10.07
C LYS A 221 -21.17 5.34 10.19
N ALA A 222 -19.97 4.90 9.81
CA ALA A 222 -19.56 3.50 9.92
C ALA A 222 -19.61 2.97 11.37
N ALA A 223 -19.24 3.79 12.35
CA ALA A 223 -19.36 3.42 13.77
C ALA A 223 -20.81 3.28 14.23
N LEU A 224 -21.72 4.15 13.75
CA LEU A 224 -23.16 4.05 14.02
C LEU A 224 -23.78 2.78 13.41
N GLU A 225 -23.29 2.37 12.24
CA GLU A 225 -23.65 1.12 11.56
C GLU A 225 -22.98 -0.13 12.18
N GLY A 226 -22.24 0.03 13.28
CA GLY A 226 -21.69 -1.06 14.09
C GLY A 226 -20.26 -1.48 13.73
N SER A 227 -19.56 -0.74 12.87
CA SER A 227 -18.14 -1.00 12.58
C SER A 227 -17.26 -0.72 13.80
N LYS A 228 -16.49 -1.73 14.22
CA LYS A 228 -15.54 -1.62 15.33
C LYS A 228 -14.14 -1.18 14.89
N THR A 229 -13.86 -1.17 13.59
CA THR A 229 -12.50 -0.97 13.04
C THR A 229 -12.09 0.51 12.97
N VAL A 230 -13.05 1.44 13.10
CA VAL A 230 -12.84 2.89 13.02
C VAL A 230 -12.64 3.57 14.39
N SER A 231 -12.50 2.79 15.47
CA SER A 231 -12.53 3.30 16.83
C SER A 231 -11.32 4.18 17.19
N ALA A 232 -10.10 3.75 16.83
CA ALA A 232 -8.89 4.53 17.09
C ALA A 232 -8.78 5.71 16.13
N ASP A 233 -9.39 5.64 14.95
CA ASP A 233 -9.53 6.75 14.02
C ASP A 233 -10.43 7.87 14.57
N LEU A 234 -11.56 7.53 15.18
CA LEU A 234 -12.44 8.50 15.83
C LEU A 234 -11.77 9.14 17.05
N ALA A 235 -11.09 8.33 17.88
CA ALA A 235 -10.32 8.83 19.01
C ALA A 235 -9.21 9.80 18.58
N ALA A 236 -8.50 9.48 17.48
CA ALA A 236 -7.48 10.35 16.89
C ALA A 236 -8.02 11.70 16.44
N ALA A 237 -9.25 11.68 15.91
CA ALA A 237 -9.95 12.85 15.41
C ALA A 237 -10.56 13.70 16.53
N GLY A 238 -10.39 13.32 17.80
CA GLY A 238 -10.98 13.98 18.97
C GLY A 238 -12.46 13.67 19.16
N ILE A 239 -13.00 12.64 18.51
CA ILE A 239 -14.41 12.24 18.60
C ILE A 239 -14.52 11.10 19.61
N HIS A 240 -15.01 11.42 20.81
CA HIS A 240 -15.43 10.42 21.78
C HIS A 240 -16.89 10.04 21.50
N THR A 241 -17.13 8.79 21.13
CA THR A 241 -18.48 8.25 20.98
C THR A 241 -19.11 8.09 22.37
N SER A 242 -19.65 9.18 22.92
CA SER A 242 -20.57 9.08 24.06
C SER A 242 -21.93 8.64 23.53
N ASN A 243 -22.46 7.59 24.15
CA ASN A 243 -23.82 7.07 24.03
C ASN A 243 -24.07 6.14 22.84
N GLY A 244 -24.09 4.85 23.17
CA GLY A 244 -24.75 3.82 22.39
C GLY A 244 -26.25 4.07 22.32
N LYS A 245 -26.68 4.86 21.34
CA LYS A 245 -27.99 4.66 20.72
C LYS A 245 -27.77 3.72 19.56
N ILE A 246 -27.97 2.43 19.83
CA ILE A 246 -28.19 1.42 18.81
C ILE A 246 -29.49 1.85 18.14
N VAL A 247 -29.40 2.37 16.92
CA VAL A 247 -30.57 2.45 16.05
C VAL A 247 -30.82 1.01 15.62
N ASP A 248 -31.90 0.41 16.12
CA ASP A 248 -32.42 -0.89 15.67
C ASP A 248 -32.98 -0.74 14.25
N ASP A 249 -32.11 -0.47 13.27
CA ASP A 249 -32.37 -0.87 11.90
C ASP A 249 -32.13 -2.38 11.82
N PRO A 250 -32.90 -3.14 11.02
CA PRO A 250 -32.74 -4.58 10.94
C PRO A 250 -31.31 -4.87 10.48
N LYS A 251 -30.46 -5.31 11.41
CA LYS A 251 -29.07 -5.68 11.11
C LYS A 251 -29.13 -6.77 10.06
N GLU A 252 -28.87 -6.42 8.80
CA GLU A 252 -28.50 -7.41 7.80
C GLU A 252 -27.38 -8.23 8.42
N ALA A 253 -27.63 -9.53 8.61
CA ALA A 253 -26.68 -10.41 9.24
C ALA A 253 -25.41 -10.39 8.38
N ARG A 254 -24.27 -10.02 9.00
CA ARG A 254 -22.97 -10.03 8.32
C ARG A 254 -22.76 -11.39 7.66
N LEU A 255 -22.69 -11.39 6.33
CA LEU A 255 -22.39 -12.58 5.54
C LEU A 255 -21.04 -13.16 5.96
N GLY A 256 -20.94 -14.49 5.97
CA GLY A 256 -19.68 -15.18 6.25
C GLY A 256 -18.68 -14.96 5.12
N ASN A 257 -17.37 -15.04 5.42
CA ASN A 257 -16.32 -14.91 4.39
C ASN A 257 -16.49 -15.91 3.23
N LYS A 258 -17.04 -17.11 3.51
CA LYS A 258 -17.34 -18.12 2.48
C LYS A 258 -18.51 -17.72 1.58
N GLU A 259 -19.56 -17.13 2.15
CA GLU A 259 -20.72 -16.66 1.39
C GLU A 259 -20.33 -15.49 0.49
N LEU A 260 -19.55 -14.54 1.02
CA LEU A 260 -19.00 -13.43 0.24
C LEU A 260 -18.13 -13.91 -0.93
N LEU A 261 -17.28 -14.91 -0.71
CA LEU A 261 -16.42 -15.46 -1.77
C LEU A 261 -17.22 -16.22 -2.82
N LEU A 262 -18.26 -16.97 -2.42
CA LEU A 262 -19.16 -17.65 -3.35
C LEU A 262 -19.99 -16.67 -4.18
N GLN A 263 -20.46 -15.58 -3.57
CA GLN A 263 -21.23 -14.54 -4.25
C GLN A 263 -20.40 -13.76 -5.27
N ASN A 264 -19.08 -13.65 -5.03
CA ASN A 264 -18.14 -12.92 -5.88
C ASN A 264 -17.10 -13.86 -6.53
N TYR A 265 -17.50 -15.09 -6.85
CA TYR A 265 -16.59 -16.11 -7.37
C TYR A 265 -15.98 -15.73 -8.73
N ASP A 266 -16.75 -15.03 -9.56
CA ASP A 266 -16.30 -14.44 -10.82
C ASP A 266 -15.14 -13.45 -10.60
N TYR A 267 -15.29 -12.49 -9.70
CA TYR A 267 -14.20 -11.55 -9.35
C TYR A 267 -12.99 -12.25 -8.75
N ALA A 268 -13.20 -13.27 -7.92
CA ALA A 268 -12.11 -14.05 -7.34
C ALA A 268 -11.35 -14.84 -8.40
N LEU A 269 -12.05 -15.42 -9.37
CA LEU A 269 -11.46 -16.12 -10.51
C LEU A 269 -10.69 -15.16 -11.41
N ASP A 270 -11.25 -14.00 -11.73
CA ASP A 270 -10.59 -12.97 -12.54
C ASP A 270 -9.31 -12.49 -11.88
N LEU A 271 -9.34 -12.19 -10.58
CA LEU A 271 -8.14 -11.83 -9.82
C LEU A 271 -7.10 -12.96 -9.85
N TYR A 272 -7.53 -14.21 -9.63
CA TYR A 272 -6.64 -15.36 -9.70
C TYR A 272 -5.97 -15.49 -11.07
N LEU A 273 -6.73 -15.31 -12.16
CA LEU A 273 -6.21 -15.35 -13.53
C LEU A 273 -5.24 -14.19 -13.80
N ILE A 274 -5.53 -12.97 -13.33
CA ILE A 274 -4.64 -11.81 -13.46
C ILE A 274 -3.32 -12.06 -12.72
N PHE A 275 -3.37 -12.57 -11.49
CA PHE A 275 -2.15 -12.89 -10.73
C PHE A 275 -1.39 -14.06 -11.35
N GLY A 276 -2.09 -15.09 -11.83
CA GLY A 276 -1.50 -16.23 -12.56
C GLY A 276 -0.77 -15.77 -13.83
N LEU A 277 -1.42 -14.92 -14.64
CA LEU A 277 -0.80 -14.31 -15.83
C LEU A 277 0.39 -13.44 -15.45
N THR A 278 0.25 -12.57 -14.46
CA THR A 278 1.31 -11.66 -14.01
C THR A 278 2.53 -12.45 -13.57
N LEU A 279 2.36 -13.48 -12.72
CA LEU A 279 3.46 -14.33 -12.25
C LEU A 279 4.09 -15.18 -13.36
N SER A 280 3.32 -15.56 -14.39
CA SER A 280 3.85 -16.25 -15.57
C SER A 280 4.77 -15.35 -16.41
N ILE A 281 4.49 -14.05 -16.44
CA ILE A 281 5.27 -13.04 -17.17
C ILE A 281 6.46 -12.57 -16.31
N PHE A 282 6.22 -12.15 -15.07
CA PHE A 282 7.22 -11.62 -14.15
C PHE A 282 6.99 -12.12 -12.71
N PRO A 283 7.99 -12.73 -12.05
CA PRO A 283 9.37 -12.98 -12.48
C PRO A 283 9.50 -14.28 -13.32
N GLY A 284 8.38 -14.72 -13.93
CA GLY A 284 8.24 -15.99 -14.62
C GLY A 284 9.17 -16.21 -15.82
N PHE A 285 9.02 -17.38 -16.43
CA PHE A 285 9.93 -17.94 -17.44
C PHE A 285 10.05 -17.06 -18.70
N LEU A 286 9.03 -16.26 -19.00
CA LEU A 286 8.97 -15.39 -20.19
C LEU A 286 9.96 -14.21 -20.13
N TYR A 287 10.18 -13.61 -18.96
CA TYR A 287 11.08 -12.46 -18.81
C TYR A 287 12.56 -12.80 -19.06
N GLU A 288 12.99 -14.02 -18.76
CA GLU A 288 14.39 -14.44 -18.94
C GLU A 288 14.70 -14.90 -20.38
N ASN A 289 13.66 -15.13 -21.20
CA ASN A 289 13.77 -15.76 -22.52
C ASN A 289 13.66 -14.78 -23.71
N THR A 290 13.75 -13.48 -23.48
CA THR A 290 13.57 -12.47 -24.54
C THR A 290 14.78 -12.35 -25.49
N GLY A 291 15.94 -12.96 -25.19
CA GLY A 291 17.06 -13.05 -26.13
C GLY A 291 17.81 -11.73 -26.36
N ASN A 292 18.69 -11.69 -27.37
CA ASN A 292 19.49 -10.50 -27.69
C ASN A 292 18.67 -9.47 -28.49
N HIS A 293 18.52 -8.26 -27.95
CA HIS A 293 17.81 -7.15 -28.59
C HIS A 293 18.75 -6.06 -29.08
N GLN A 294 18.33 -5.34 -30.13
CA GLN A 294 19.10 -4.24 -30.73
C GLN A 294 19.27 -3.03 -29.80
N LEU A 295 18.46 -2.91 -28.74
CA LEU A 295 18.50 -1.83 -27.76
C LEU A 295 19.53 -2.06 -26.64
N GLY A 296 20.18 -3.23 -26.60
CA GLY A 296 21.19 -3.53 -25.58
C GLY A 296 20.61 -3.49 -24.17
N SER A 297 21.14 -2.62 -23.31
CA SER A 297 20.67 -2.47 -21.92
C SER A 297 19.45 -1.54 -21.77
N TRP A 298 18.94 -0.94 -22.86
CA TRP A 298 17.89 0.09 -22.88
C TRP A 298 16.48 -0.48 -22.90
#